data_AF-A0A962T9D4-F1
#
_entry.id   AF-A0A962T9D4-F1
#
_cell.length_a   1.000
_cell.length_b   1.000
_cell.length_c   1.000
_cell.angle_alpha   90.00
_cell.angle_beta   90.00
_cell.angle_gamma   90.00
#
_symmetry.space_group_name_H-M   'P 1'
#
loop_
_entity.id
_entity.type
_entity.pdbx_description
1 polymer ?
#
loop_
_entity_poly.entity_id
_entity_poly.type
_entity_poly.pdbx_seq_one_letter_code
_entity_poly.pdbx_strand_id
1 'polypeptide(L)'
;PINMKLSPFFSSIGNLIKKLEASGLGGVSLFNRFYQPDIDIDGMRLQHSLTPTTSADALLAMRWIAILHGRVDCSLSATGGVHTGDDVIKLLLAGADVVHVCHSVLHNGPEHITTLLGALESWMEAHEFSDIGDFRGRMDQSSVLDPSDYERLNYIRVIQAAAEKGSVWR
;
A
#
# COMPACT_ATOMS: atom_id res chain seq x y z
N PRO A 1 1.90 5.00 -23.12
CA PRO A 1 2.54 5.04 -21.77
C PRO A 1 2.65 3.60 -21.24
N ILE A 2 3.74 3.25 -20.54
CA ILE A 2 3.96 1.89 -19.98
C ILE A 2 3.82 1.96 -18.45
N ASN A 3 3.08 1.01 -17.87
CA ASN A 3 2.98 0.81 -16.42
C ASN A 3 3.66 -0.51 -16.01
N MET A 4 4.52 -0.47 -15.00
CA MET A 4 5.23 -1.67 -14.51
C MET A 4 4.78 -2.06 -13.10
N LYS A 5 4.41 -3.33 -12.92
CA LYS A 5 4.05 -3.87 -11.60
C LYS A 5 5.27 -4.52 -10.96
N LEU A 6 5.77 -3.91 -9.88
CA LEU A 6 7.04 -4.32 -9.26
C LEU A 6 6.84 -5.30 -8.11
N SER A 7 7.81 -6.17 -7.93
CA SER A 7 7.98 -6.99 -6.73
C SER A 7 8.55 -6.15 -5.57
N PRO A 8 8.24 -6.46 -4.30
CA PRO A 8 8.85 -5.75 -3.17
C PRO A 8 10.32 -6.15 -2.90
N PHE A 9 10.84 -7.16 -3.60
CA PHE A 9 12.14 -7.77 -3.31
C PHE A 9 13.33 -7.10 -4.03
N PHE A 10 13.22 -5.84 -4.44
CA PHE A 10 14.35 -5.08 -5.00
C PHE A 10 15.11 -4.34 -3.89
N SER A 11 16.44 -4.43 -3.91
CA SER A 11 17.29 -3.80 -2.89
C SER A 11 17.25 -2.27 -2.87
N SER A 12 16.86 -1.63 -3.97
CA SER A 12 16.77 -0.18 -4.07
C SER A 12 15.63 0.23 -5.01
N ILE A 13 14.39 0.12 -4.51
CA ILE A 13 13.17 0.39 -5.27
C ILE A 13 13.16 1.80 -5.86
N GLY A 14 13.50 2.83 -5.08
CA GLY A 14 13.51 4.22 -5.57
C GLY A 14 14.50 4.45 -6.72
N ASN A 15 15.73 3.93 -6.60
CA ASN A 15 16.71 4.01 -7.68
C ASN A 15 16.29 3.24 -8.93
N LEU A 16 15.67 2.06 -8.77
CA LEU A 16 15.14 1.29 -9.88
C LEU A 16 14.06 2.08 -10.63
N ILE A 17 13.07 2.62 -9.90
CA ILE A 17 11.98 3.41 -10.50
C ILE A 17 12.54 4.62 -11.25
N LYS A 18 13.50 5.35 -10.66
CA LYS A 18 14.16 6.48 -11.34
C LYS A 18 14.84 6.12 -12.66
N LYS A 19 15.49 4.96 -12.72
CA LYS A 19 16.11 4.47 -13.97
C LYS A 19 15.08 4.07 -15.02
N LEU A 20 13.97 3.46 -14.58
CA LEU A 20 12.87 3.09 -15.48
C LEU A 20 12.14 4.32 -16.01
N GLU A 21 11.89 5.32 -15.17
CA GLU A 21 11.36 6.63 -15.52
C GLU A 21 12.22 7.32 -16.59
N ALA A 22 13.54 7.36 -16.40
CA ALA A 22 14.46 7.89 -17.41
C ALA A 22 14.43 7.13 -18.75
N SER A 23 13.88 5.91 -18.76
CA SER A 23 13.69 5.08 -19.97
C SER A 23 12.27 5.18 -20.55
N GLY A 24 11.42 6.07 -20.04
CA GLY A 24 10.06 6.31 -20.52
C GLY A 24 8.94 5.58 -19.77
N LEU A 25 9.18 5.13 -18.52
CA LEU A 25 8.12 4.58 -17.67
C LEU A 25 7.07 5.65 -17.35
N GLY A 26 5.79 5.35 -17.63
CA GLY A 26 4.68 6.27 -17.34
C GLY A 26 4.03 6.05 -15.97
N GLY A 27 4.20 4.87 -15.38
CA GLY A 27 3.69 4.59 -14.04
C GLY A 27 4.23 3.30 -13.45
N VAL A 28 4.03 3.13 -12.15
CA VAL A 28 4.45 1.95 -11.40
C VAL A 28 3.35 1.48 -10.45
N SER A 29 3.18 0.16 -10.33
CA SER A 29 2.27 -0.48 -9.38
C SER A 29 3.05 -1.23 -8.29
N LEU A 30 2.83 -0.84 -7.03
CA LEU A 30 3.52 -1.35 -5.84
C LEU A 30 2.51 -2.07 -4.92
N PHE A 31 2.66 -3.36 -4.60
CA PHE A 31 3.56 -4.35 -5.17
C PHE A 31 2.82 -5.60 -5.63
N ASN A 32 3.41 -6.33 -6.58
CA ASN A 32 2.94 -7.67 -6.92
C ASN A 32 3.15 -8.64 -5.74
N ARG A 33 2.14 -9.48 -5.51
CA ARG A 33 2.21 -10.65 -4.64
C ARG A 33 2.09 -11.90 -5.50
N PHE A 34 3.13 -12.72 -5.51
CA PHE A 34 3.08 -14.02 -6.17
C PHE A 34 2.36 -15.03 -5.27
N TYR A 35 1.54 -15.88 -5.86
CA TYR A 35 0.99 -17.04 -5.15
C TYR A 35 2.13 -18.01 -4.83
N GLN A 36 2.17 -18.46 -3.59
CA GLN A 36 3.15 -19.42 -3.10
C GLN A 36 2.44 -20.76 -2.90
N PRO A 37 3.06 -21.88 -3.30
CA PRO A 37 2.53 -23.18 -2.94
C PRO A 37 2.66 -23.38 -1.42
N ASP A 38 1.78 -24.20 -0.87
CA ASP A 38 1.88 -24.69 0.50
C ASP A 38 2.14 -26.21 0.51
N ILE A 39 2.43 -26.79 1.67
CA ILE A 39 2.65 -28.23 1.83
C ILE A 39 1.55 -28.81 2.70
N ASP A 40 0.79 -29.74 2.14
CA ASP A 40 -0.12 -30.62 2.89
C ASP A 40 0.75 -31.60 3.70
N ILE A 41 0.89 -31.35 5.00
CA ILE A 41 1.81 -32.09 5.88
C ILE A 41 1.38 -33.53 6.13
N ASP A 42 0.07 -33.81 6.04
CA ASP A 42 -0.47 -35.15 6.22
C ASP A 42 -0.38 -35.94 4.91
N GLY A 43 -0.70 -35.29 3.79
CA GLY A 43 -0.65 -35.88 2.46
C GLY A 43 0.74 -35.87 1.80
N MET A 44 1.73 -35.19 2.39
CA MET A 44 3.10 -35.00 1.88
C MET A 44 3.16 -34.54 0.42
N ARG A 45 2.36 -33.52 0.06
CA ARG A 45 2.24 -33.02 -1.31
C ARG A 45 2.07 -31.51 -1.37
N LEU A 46 2.36 -30.93 -2.52
CA LEU A 46 2.11 -29.50 -2.76
C LEU A 46 0.60 -29.22 -2.82
N GLN A 47 0.18 -28.21 -2.09
CA GLN A 47 -1.16 -27.64 -2.14
C GLN A 47 -1.12 -26.29 -2.83
N HIS A 48 -2.09 -26.05 -3.72
CA HIS A 48 -2.28 -24.79 -4.42
C HIS A 48 -3.58 -24.18 -3.93
N SER A 49 -3.48 -23.13 -3.12
CA SER A 49 -4.63 -22.41 -2.59
C SER A 49 -4.44 -20.91 -2.77
N LEU A 50 -5.56 -20.19 -2.92
CA LEU A 50 -5.55 -18.74 -2.87
C LEU A 50 -5.44 -18.30 -1.41
N THR A 51 -4.28 -17.80 -1.01
CA THR A 51 -4.12 -17.18 0.31
C THR A 51 -4.78 -15.80 0.31
N PRO A 52 -5.75 -15.54 1.21
CA PRO A 52 -6.34 -14.22 1.36
C PRO A 52 -5.31 -13.13 1.66
N THR A 53 -5.57 -11.94 1.14
CA THR A 53 -4.90 -10.72 1.63
C THR A 53 -5.71 -10.12 2.76
N THR A 54 -5.09 -9.26 3.56
CA THR A 54 -5.69 -8.46 4.63
C THR A 54 -5.34 -6.99 4.45
N SER A 55 -6.00 -6.08 5.17
CA SER A 55 -5.66 -4.64 5.15
C SER A 55 -4.19 -4.35 5.50
N ALA A 56 -3.57 -5.19 6.33
CA ALA A 56 -2.17 -5.06 6.70
C ALA A 56 -1.21 -5.25 5.51
N ASP A 57 -1.61 -6.00 4.47
CA ASP A 57 -0.79 -6.20 3.28
C ASP A 57 -0.56 -4.89 2.49
N ALA A 58 -1.45 -3.90 2.63
CA ALA A 58 -1.32 -2.60 1.95
C ALA A 58 -0.23 -1.70 2.57
N LEU A 59 0.16 -1.94 3.82
CA LEU A 59 1.08 -1.06 4.56
C LEU A 59 2.46 -0.96 3.90
N LEU A 60 2.93 -2.03 3.26
CA LEU A 60 4.20 -2.01 2.54
C LEU A 60 4.14 -1.10 1.30
N ALA A 61 3.07 -1.19 0.52
CA ALA A 61 2.84 -0.32 -0.63
C ALA A 61 2.68 1.13 -0.18
N MET A 62 1.85 1.38 0.84
CA MET A 62 1.65 2.70 1.45
C MET A 62 2.97 3.36 1.84
N ARG A 63 3.83 2.64 2.58
CA ARG A 63 5.13 3.13 3.01
C ARG A 63 6.00 3.55 1.82
N TRP A 64 6.09 2.73 0.78
CA TRP A 64 6.94 3.04 -0.38
C TRP A 64 6.37 4.17 -1.22
N ILE A 65 5.05 4.26 -1.36
CA ILE A 65 4.39 5.37 -2.04
C ILE A 65 4.67 6.69 -1.30
N ALA A 66 4.54 6.72 0.03
CA ALA A 66 4.88 7.90 0.84
C ALA A 66 6.35 8.34 0.67
N ILE A 67 7.28 7.39 0.48
CA ILE A 67 8.69 7.69 0.22
C ILE A 67 8.91 8.18 -1.22
N LEU A 68 8.12 7.74 -2.20
CA LEU A 68 8.34 8.04 -3.62
C LEU A 68 7.58 9.28 -4.11
N HIS A 69 6.46 9.62 -3.46
CA HIS A 69 5.63 10.75 -3.82
C HIS A 69 6.45 12.05 -3.82
N GLY A 70 6.23 12.89 -4.84
CA GLY A 70 7.01 14.12 -5.07
C GLY A 70 8.47 13.92 -5.48
N ARG A 71 8.96 12.67 -5.55
CA ARG A 71 10.33 12.35 -5.96
C ARG A 71 10.41 11.66 -7.30
N VAL A 72 9.33 11.11 -7.81
CA VAL A 72 9.21 10.54 -9.17
C VAL A 72 8.12 11.27 -9.93
N ASP A 73 8.29 11.37 -11.25
CA ASP A 73 7.35 11.99 -12.18
C ASP A 73 6.33 10.97 -12.72
N CYS A 74 6.65 9.68 -12.69
CA CYS A 74 5.73 8.61 -13.09
C CYS A 74 4.60 8.42 -12.07
N SER A 75 3.41 8.02 -12.53
CA SER A 75 2.26 7.78 -11.64
C SER A 75 2.50 6.60 -10.69
N LEU A 76 2.07 6.74 -9.44
CA LEU A 76 2.19 5.73 -8.39
C LEU A 76 0.84 5.03 -8.16
N SER A 77 0.82 3.71 -8.23
CA SER A 77 -0.39 2.92 -7.93
C SER A 77 -0.13 1.88 -6.84
N ALA A 78 -1.09 1.75 -5.93
CA ALA A 78 -1.04 0.81 -4.82
C ALA A 78 -1.80 -0.47 -5.14
N THR A 79 -1.23 -1.63 -4.82
CA THR A 79 -1.90 -2.93 -4.99
C THR A 79 -1.63 -3.85 -3.80
N GLY A 80 -2.61 -4.70 -3.48
CA GLY A 80 -2.51 -5.69 -2.42
C GLY A 80 -3.05 -5.17 -1.09
N GLY A 81 -4.02 -5.90 -0.51
CA GLY A 81 -4.52 -5.58 0.82
C GLY A 81 -5.50 -4.41 0.92
N VAL A 82 -6.24 -4.06 -0.14
CA VAL A 82 -7.27 -3.01 -0.05
C VAL A 82 -8.63 -3.66 0.17
N HIS A 83 -9.16 -3.54 1.40
CA HIS A 83 -10.42 -4.17 1.81
C HIS A 83 -11.47 -3.18 2.28
N THR A 84 -11.06 -2.03 2.80
CA THR A 84 -11.93 -1.03 3.42
C THR A 84 -11.72 0.36 2.82
N GLY A 85 -12.67 1.27 3.05
CA GLY A 85 -12.52 2.68 2.67
C GLY A 85 -11.29 3.33 3.30
N ASP A 86 -11.01 3.01 4.56
CA ASP A 86 -9.80 3.45 5.26
C ASP A 86 -8.52 3.06 4.52
N ASP A 87 -8.47 1.86 3.91
CA ASP A 87 -7.31 1.42 3.14
C ASP A 87 -7.12 2.31 1.90
N VAL A 88 -8.21 2.66 1.21
CA VAL A 88 -8.18 3.58 0.06
C VAL A 88 -7.69 4.96 0.50
N ILE A 89 -8.28 5.52 1.56
CA ILE A 89 -7.96 6.85 2.10
C ILE A 89 -6.48 6.92 2.50
N LYS A 90 -5.97 5.93 3.24
CA LYS A 90 -4.56 5.86 3.67
C LYS A 90 -3.59 5.87 2.47
N LEU A 91 -3.92 5.12 1.42
CA LEU A 91 -3.07 5.04 0.22
C LEU A 91 -3.07 6.34 -0.57
N LEU A 92 -4.21 7.01 -0.69
CA LEU A 92 -4.31 8.35 -1.30
C LEU A 92 -3.56 9.40 -0.47
N LEU A 93 -3.76 9.42 0.85
CA LEU A 93 -3.02 10.30 1.77
C LEU A 93 -1.50 10.11 1.69
N ALA A 94 -1.04 8.87 1.51
CA ALA A 94 0.37 8.56 1.28
C ALA A 94 0.91 9.05 -0.08
N GLY A 95 0.03 9.39 -1.03
CA GLY A 95 0.42 9.91 -2.35
C GLY A 95 0.18 8.97 -3.52
N ALA A 96 -0.67 7.94 -3.38
CA ALA A 96 -1.04 7.11 -4.52
C ALA A 96 -1.93 7.90 -5.50
N ASP A 97 -1.68 7.75 -6.80
CA ASP A 97 -2.58 8.22 -7.86
C ASP A 97 -3.73 7.25 -8.11
N VAL A 98 -3.47 5.95 -7.93
CA VAL A 98 -4.45 4.89 -8.19
C VAL A 98 -4.37 3.82 -7.10
N VAL A 99 -5.53 3.33 -6.64
CA VAL A 99 -5.66 2.23 -5.69
C VAL A 99 -6.32 1.03 -6.37
N HIS A 100 -5.62 -0.11 -6.43
CA HIS A 100 -6.14 -1.33 -7.03
C HIS A 100 -6.76 -2.26 -5.97
N VAL A 101 -7.98 -2.72 -6.25
CA VAL A 101 -8.73 -3.70 -5.45
C VAL A 101 -8.83 -5.04 -6.20
N CYS A 102 -8.76 -6.15 -5.48
CA CYS A 102 -8.88 -7.48 -6.09
C CYS A 102 -9.51 -8.49 -5.14
N HIS A 103 -8.80 -8.91 -4.09
CA HIS A 103 -9.30 -9.97 -3.20
C HIS A 103 -10.61 -9.60 -2.49
N SER A 104 -10.74 -8.35 -2.06
CA SER A 104 -11.97 -7.83 -1.46
C SER A 104 -13.17 -7.90 -2.39
N VAL A 105 -12.98 -7.64 -3.68
CA VAL A 105 -14.01 -7.79 -4.72
C VAL A 105 -14.32 -9.26 -4.99
N LEU A 106 -13.30 -10.13 -5.06
CA LEU A 106 -13.51 -11.56 -5.23
C LEU A 106 -14.29 -12.19 -4.05
N HIS A 107 -14.10 -11.66 -2.84
CA HIS A 107 -14.76 -12.15 -1.64
C HIS A 107 -16.18 -11.58 -1.45
N ASN A 108 -16.36 -10.27 -1.67
CA ASN A 108 -17.61 -9.55 -1.35
C ASN A 108 -18.51 -9.29 -2.56
N GLY A 109 -18.02 -9.54 -3.78
CA GLY A 109 -18.70 -9.19 -5.02
C GLY A 109 -18.29 -7.82 -5.58
N PRO A 110 -18.63 -7.53 -6.86
CA PRO A 110 -18.30 -6.26 -7.53
C PRO A 110 -18.93 -5.03 -6.85
N GLU A 111 -20.05 -5.19 -6.15
CA GLU A 111 -20.75 -4.12 -5.42
C GLU A 111 -19.89 -3.53 -4.29
N HIS A 112 -18.90 -4.27 -3.81
CA HIS A 112 -17.96 -3.79 -2.79
C HIS A 112 -17.21 -2.54 -3.24
N ILE A 113 -17.00 -2.34 -4.55
CA ILE A 113 -16.41 -1.11 -5.09
C ILE A 113 -17.26 0.11 -4.72
N THR A 114 -18.59 0.00 -4.79
CA THR A 114 -19.50 1.09 -4.38
C THR A 114 -19.38 1.37 -2.88
N THR A 115 -19.23 0.34 -2.05
CA THR A 115 -18.98 0.51 -0.61
C THR A 115 -17.69 1.27 -0.33
N LEU A 116 -16.61 0.96 -1.06
CA LEU A 116 -15.32 1.65 -0.91
C LEU A 116 -15.39 3.12 -1.36
N LEU A 117 -16.08 3.39 -2.48
CA LEU A 117 -16.29 4.76 -2.97
C LEU A 117 -17.14 5.59 -2.00
N GLY A 118 -18.25 5.04 -1.50
CA GLY A 118 -19.10 5.76 -0.55
C GLY A 118 -18.38 6.10 0.76
N ALA A 119 -17.50 5.22 1.23
CA ALA A 119 -16.65 5.50 2.40
C ALA A 119 -15.63 6.62 2.14
N LEU A 120 -15.02 6.66 0.94
CA LEU A 120 -14.12 7.74 0.53
C LEU A 120 -14.86 9.08 0.44
N GLU A 121 -16.01 9.11 -0.24
CA GLU A 121 -16.85 10.30 -0.41
C GLU A 121 -17.31 10.86 0.95
N SER A 122 -17.80 9.99 1.84
CA SER A 122 -18.23 10.38 3.18
C SER A 122 -17.07 10.95 4.01
N TRP A 123 -15.88 10.36 3.89
CA TRP A 123 -14.70 10.87 4.58
C TRP A 123 -14.25 12.23 4.02
N MET A 124 -14.29 12.40 2.69
CA MET A 124 -13.99 13.69 2.04
C MET A 124 -14.97 14.78 2.47
N GLU A 125 -16.27 14.50 2.49
CA GLU A 125 -17.30 15.43 2.98
C GLU A 125 -17.05 15.85 4.43
N ALA A 126 -16.76 14.88 5.31
CA ALA A 126 -16.48 15.15 6.72
C ALA A 126 -15.20 16.00 6.95
N HIS A 127 -14.27 16.02 6.00
CA HIS A 127 -13.02 16.80 6.06
C HIS A 127 -13.04 18.02 5.14
N GLU A 128 -14.20 18.36 4.55
CA GLU A 128 -14.39 19.49 3.65
C GLU A 128 -13.47 19.45 2.40
N PHE A 129 -13.13 18.25 1.91
CA PHE A 129 -12.39 18.06 0.67
C PHE A 129 -13.32 17.92 -0.53
N SER A 130 -13.00 18.62 -1.62
CA SER A 130 -13.79 18.64 -2.85
C SER A 130 -13.19 17.77 -3.95
N ASP A 131 -11.88 17.59 -3.95
CA ASP A 131 -11.12 16.79 -4.91
C ASP A 131 -10.08 15.92 -4.21
N ILE A 132 -9.72 14.78 -4.82
CA ILE A 132 -8.65 13.91 -4.30
C ILE A 132 -7.32 14.67 -4.21
N GLY A 133 -7.06 15.60 -5.12
CA GLY A 133 -5.90 16.48 -5.11
C GLY A 133 -5.80 17.38 -3.88
N ASP A 134 -6.90 17.63 -3.16
CA ASP A 134 -6.87 18.46 -1.96
C ASP A 134 -6.08 17.79 -0.83
N PHE A 135 -6.03 16.46 -0.79
CA PHE A 135 -5.43 15.69 0.31
C PHE A 135 -4.41 14.62 -0.10
N ARG A 136 -4.36 14.23 -1.38
CA ARG A 136 -3.38 13.24 -1.85
C ARG A 136 -1.96 13.70 -1.53
N GLY A 137 -1.17 12.81 -0.91
CA GLY A 137 0.21 13.10 -0.53
C GLY A 137 0.36 13.94 0.75
N ARG A 138 -0.71 14.37 1.42
CA ARG A 138 -0.60 15.12 2.70
C ARG A 138 0.08 14.35 3.83
N MET A 139 0.17 13.04 3.70
CA MET A 139 0.90 12.17 4.63
C MET A 139 2.13 11.53 3.98
N ASP A 140 2.65 12.07 2.87
CA ASP A 140 3.91 11.60 2.31
C ASP A 140 5.10 11.86 3.26
N GLN A 141 6.28 11.31 2.93
CA GLN A 141 7.45 11.44 3.80
C GLN A 141 7.91 12.90 3.97
N SER A 142 7.69 13.76 2.97
CA SER A 142 8.04 15.19 3.05
C SER A 142 7.03 16.03 3.83
N SER A 143 5.81 15.54 4.01
CA SER A 143 4.70 16.29 4.62
C SER A 143 4.50 15.98 6.10
N VAL A 144 5.04 14.87 6.59
CA VAL A 144 4.99 14.53 8.03
C VAL A 144 6.05 15.27 8.84
N LEU A 145 5.81 15.41 10.15
CA LEU A 145 6.69 16.16 11.07
C LEU A 145 8.10 15.58 11.15
N ASP A 146 8.22 14.24 11.20
CA ASP A 146 9.49 13.54 11.24
C ASP A 146 9.58 12.53 10.06
N PRO A 147 10.29 12.87 8.98
CA PRO A 147 10.47 12.00 7.82
C PRO A 147 11.01 10.59 8.16
N SER A 148 11.73 10.44 9.27
CA SER A 148 12.28 9.15 9.70
C SER A 148 11.20 8.18 10.20
N ASP A 149 9.97 8.66 10.42
CA ASP A 149 8.78 7.84 10.70
C ASP A 149 8.37 6.95 9.51
N TYR A 150 8.93 7.16 8.32
CA TYR A 150 8.83 6.20 7.21
C TYR A 150 10.04 5.27 7.11
N GLU A 151 11.04 5.40 7.99
CA GLU A 151 12.31 4.70 7.92
C GLU A 151 12.51 3.79 9.14
N ARG A 152 13.70 3.82 9.73
CA ARG A 152 14.06 3.00 10.89
C ARG A 152 13.37 3.48 12.17
N LEU A 153 13.01 4.76 12.28
CA LEU A 153 12.37 5.26 13.50
C LEU A 153 11.00 4.61 13.72
N ASN A 154 10.24 4.35 12.66
CA ASN A 154 9.00 3.58 12.73
C ASN A 154 9.18 2.24 13.46
N TYR A 155 10.20 1.48 13.08
CA TYR A 155 10.51 0.19 13.69
C TYR A 155 10.80 0.34 15.19
N ILE A 156 11.58 1.36 15.57
CA ILE A 156 11.90 1.65 16.98
C ILE A 156 10.62 1.98 17.77
N ARG A 157 9.78 2.87 17.23
CA ARG A 157 8.51 3.27 17.88
C ARG A 157 7.56 2.09 18.04
N VAL A 158 7.45 1.21 17.04
CA VAL A 158 6.59 0.00 17.11
C VAL A 158 7.05 -0.93 18.23
N ILE A 159 8.36 -1.16 18.37
CA ILE A 159 8.91 -2.01 19.44
C ILE A 159 8.65 -1.38 20.81
N GLN A 160 8.93 -0.08 20.97
CA GLN A 160 8.70 0.63 22.23
C GLN A 160 7.22 0.56 22.63
N ALA A 161 6.31 0.86 21.70
CA ALA A 161 4.87 0.78 21.93
C ALA A 161 4.41 -0.66 22.28
N ALA A 162 5.05 -1.69 21.73
CA ALA A 162 4.76 -3.09 22.06
C ALA A 162 5.30 -3.50 23.45
N ALA A 163 6.44 -2.96 23.88
CA ALA A 163 7.02 -3.21 25.19
C ALA A 163 6.17 -2.59 26.32
N GLU A 164 5.59 -1.41 26.08
CA GLU A 164 4.74 -0.69 27.04
C GLU A 164 3.42 -1.43 27.34
N LYS A 165 2.90 -2.20 26.38
CA LYS A 165 1.61 -2.94 26.50
C LYS A 165 1.69 -4.24 27.31
N GLY A 166 2.72 -4.41 28.15
CA GLY A 166 2.88 -5.59 29.01
C GLY A 166 3.18 -6.87 28.24
N SER A 167 3.80 -6.75 27.06
CA SER A 167 4.21 -7.92 26.28
C SER A 167 5.36 -8.68 26.95
N VAL A 168 5.57 -9.93 26.52
CA VAL A 168 6.67 -10.80 26.97
C VAL A 168 8.07 -10.29 26.58
N TRP A 169 8.16 -9.16 25.86
CA TRP A 169 9.40 -8.52 25.43
C TRP A 169 10.00 -7.58 26.50
N ARG A 170 9.86 -7.93 27.78
CA ARG A 170 10.52 -7.25 28.91
C ARG A 170 11.82 -7.95 29.29
#